data_AF-A0AA88R5T2-F1
#
_entry.id   AF-A0AA88R5T2-F1
#
_cell.length_a   1.000
_cell.length_b   1.000
_cell.length_c   1.000
_cell.angle_alpha   90.00
_cell.angle_beta   90.00
_cell.angle_gamma   90.00
#
_symmetry.space_group_name_H-M   'P 1'
#
loop_
_entity.id
_entity.type
_entity.pdbx_description
1 polymer ?
#
loop_
_entity_poly.entity_id
_entity_poly.type
_entity_poly.pdbx_seq_one_letter_code
_entity_poly.pdbx_strand_id
1 'polypeptide(L)'
;MKFGKRLKQQIQETLPGWRDKFLSYKDLKKLVRLISSAPPLLNGSTEYEKTEAGFVYLLNNEIDKFNAFFMEQEEDFIIRHKDMPNKEQYGLE
;
A
#
# COMPACT_ATOMS: atom_id res chain seq x y z
N MET A 1 14.47 -5.86 10.78
CA MET A 1 13.01 -5.98 10.52
C MET A 1 12.74 -7.08 9.49
N LYS A 2 11.89 -8.08 9.85
CA LYS A 2 11.46 -9.18 8.97
C LYS A 2 10.28 -8.81 8.05
N PHE A 3 9.69 -7.64 8.25
CA PHE A 3 8.49 -7.16 7.54
C PHE A 3 8.63 -7.17 6.01
N GLY A 4 9.70 -6.58 5.46
CA GLY A 4 9.89 -6.54 4.01
C GLY A 4 10.00 -7.92 3.33
N LYS A 5 10.48 -8.96 4.05
CA LYS A 5 10.50 -10.33 3.53
C LYS A 5 9.10 -10.93 3.50
N ARG A 6 8.32 -10.72 4.58
CA ARG A 6 6.91 -11.14 4.64
C ARG A 6 6.06 -10.44 3.59
N LEU A 7 6.25 -9.14 3.41
CA LEU A 7 5.56 -8.36 2.37
C LEU A 7 5.84 -8.93 0.98
N LYS A 8 7.12 -9.19 0.66
CA LYS A 8 7.50 -9.79 -0.63
C LYS A 8 6.88 -11.18 -0.84
N GLN A 9 6.83 -12.00 0.21
CA GLN A 9 6.22 -13.32 0.14
C GLN A 9 4.71 -13.21 -0.14
N GLN A 10 4.01 -12.33 0.57
CA GLN A 10 2.58 -12.08 0.36
C GLN A 10 2.30 -11.53 -1.05
N ILE A 11 3.16 -10.66 -1.59
CA ILE A 11 3.11 -10.19 -2.99
C ILE A 11 3.25 -11.35 -3.99
N GLN A 12 4.11 -12.32 -3.69
CA GLN A 12 4.32 -13.48 -4.57
C GLN A 12 3.14 -14.45 -4.54
N GLU A 13 2.51 -14.60 -3.38
CA GLU A 13 1.34 -15.44 -3.13
C GLU A 13 0.03 -14.81 -3.65
N THR A 14 0.00 -13.47 -3.84
CA THR A 14 -1.14 -12.76 -4.43
C THR A 14 -1.10 -12.74 -5.96
N LEU A 15 -2.25 -12.35 -6.55
CA LEU A 15 -2.44 -12.29 -7.99
C LEU A 15 -1.34 -11.45 -8.68
N PRO A 16 -0.85 -11.87 -9.87
CA PRO A 16 0.24 -11.19 -10.56
C PRO A 16 -0.01 -9.70 -10.81
N GLY A 17 -1.27 -9.30 -11.05
CA GLY A 17 -1.65 -7.90 -11.28
C GLY A 17 -1.69 -7.01 -10.04
N TRP A 18 -1.69 -7.59 -8.83
CA TRP A 18 -1.71 -6.83 -7.59
C TRP A 18 -0.31 -6.44 -7.12
N ARG A 19 0.74 -7.05 -7.68
CA ARG A 19 2.13 -6.89 -7.26
C ARG A 19 2.62 -5.44 -7.33
N ASP A 20 2.19 -4.71 -8.35
CA ASP A 20 2.56 -3.31 -8.56
C ASP A 20 1.77 -2.34 -7.66
N LYS A 21 0.69 -2.82 -7.02
CA LYS A 21 -0.13 -2.04 -6.08
C LYS A 21 0.39 -2.06 -4.66
N PHE A 22 1.33 -2.95 -4.34
CA PHE A 22 1.91 -3.01 -3.00
C PHE A 22 2.84 -1.84 -2.69
N LEU A 23 2.96 -1.58 -1.38
CA LEU A 23 3.82 -0.56 -0.81
C LEU A 23 5.28 -0.76 -1.24
N SER A 24 5.90 0.28 -1.79
CA SER A 24 7.34 0.35 -2.13
C SER A 24 8.21 0.45 -0.87
N TYR A 25 8.11 -0.53 0.02
CA TYR A 25 8.75 -0.55 1.35
C TYR A 25 10.27 -0.36 1.29
N LYS A 26 10.90 -0.79 0.19
CA LYS A 26 12.35 -0.62 0.00
C LYS A 26 12.75 0.84 -0.09
N ASP A 27 11.96 1.67 -0.77
CA ASP A 27 12.28 3.08 -1.00
C ASP A 27 11.88 3.94 0.19
N LEU A 28 10.72 3.68 0.79
CA LEU A 28 10.34 4.23 2.10
C LEU A 28 11.42 3.97 3.16
N LYS A 29 11.94 2.74 3.22
CA LYS A 29 13.00 2.39 4.16
C LYS A 29 14.33 3.10 3.87
N LYS A 30 14.66 3.38 2.61
CA LYS A 30 15.87 4.15 2.26
C LYS A 30 15.76 5.58 2.78
N LEU A 31 14.61 6.21 2.58
CA LEU A 31 14.35 7.58 3.05
C LEU A 31 14.37 7.67 4.57
N VAL A 32 13.72 6.74 5.28
CA VAL A 32 13.78 6.66 6.75
C VAL A 32 15.22 6.50 7.25
N ARG A 33 16.05 5.71 6.56
CA ARG A 33 17.47 5.56 6.92
C ARG A 33 18.27 6.84 6.67
N LEU A 34 17.97 7.57 5.60
CA LEU A 34 18.63 8.83 5.29
C LEU A 34 18.32 9.87 6.36
N ILE A 35 17.06 9.97 6.75
CA ILE A 35 16.58 10.86 7.83
C ILE A 35 17.21 10.44 9.17
N SER A 36 17.18 9.15 9.52
CA SER A 36 17.72 8.64 10.79
C SER A 36 19.25 8.65 10.88
N SER A 37 19.96 8.69 9.76
CA SER A 37 21.43 8.74 9.71
C SER A 37 21.95 10.18 9.66
N ALA A 38 21.07 11.18 9.53
CA ALA A 38 21.46 12.57 9.54
C ALA A 38 21.98 12.97 10.94
N PRO A 39 23.13 13.65 11.04
CA PRO A 39 23.62 14.20 12.31
C PRO A 39 22.57 15.12 12.96
N PRO A 40 22.41 15.11 14.29
CA PRO A 40 21.46 15.98 15.00
C PRO A 40 21.64 17.48 14.72
N LEU A 41 22.83 17.90 14.28
CA LEU A 41 23.15 19.28 13.90
C LEU A 41 22.43 19.75 12.62
N LEU A 42 21.92 18.82 11.80
CA LEU A 42 21.14 19.11 10.60
C LEU A 42 19.62 19.00 10.83
N ASN A 43 19.16 18.63 12.03
CA ASN A 43 17.75 18.67 12.40
C ASN A 43 17.30 20.13 12.39
N GLY A 44 16.53 20.52 11.37
CA GLY A 44 16.14 21.92 11.11
C GLY A 44 16.93 22.62 10.01
N SER A 45 17.85 21.93 9.33
CA SER A 45 18.39 22.43 8.06
C SER A 45 17.34 22.29 6.96
N THR A 46 17.30 23.26 6.04
CA THR A 46 16.39 23.26 4.89
C THR A 46 16.47 21.98 4.05
N GLU A 47 17.63 21.33 4.01
CA GLU A 47 17.84 20.06 3.29
C GLU A 47 17.21 18.85 4.02
N TYR A 48 17.20 18.86 5.35
CA TYR A 48 16.51 17.85 6.15
C TYR A 48 14.99 17.96 5.99
N GLU A 49 14.44 19.18 6.06
CA GLU A 49 13.01 19.44 5.85
C GLU A 49 12.54 19.01 4.45
N LYS A 50 13.34 19.27 3.41
CA LYS A 50 13.05 18.76 2.05
C LYS A 50 13.03 17.24 1.99
N THR A 51 13.95 16.58 2.69
CA THR A 51 14.05 15.11 2.71
C THR A 51 12.86 14.48 3.46
N GLU A 52 12.46 15.09 4.57
CA GLU A 52 11.27 14.70 5.34
C GLU A 52 9.98 14.93 4.54
N ALA A 53 9.82 16.11 3.93
CA ALA A 53 8.68 16.41 3.07
C ALA A 53 8.60 15.43 1.88
N GLY A 54 9.74 15.08 1.28
CA GLY A 54 9.81 14.05 0.23
C GLY A 54 9.40 12.66 0.71
N PHE A 55 9.76 12.30 1.94
CA PHE A 55 9.30 11.05 2.56
C PHE A 55 7.79 11.05 2.81
N VAL A 56 7.24 12.13 3.39
CA VAL A 56 5.81 12.26 3.67
C VAL A 56 4.99 12.25 2.38
N TYR A 57 5.46 12.95 1.34
CA TYR A 57 4.82 12.96 0.02
C TYR A 57 4.77 11.55 -0.59
N LEU A 58 5.90 10.83 -0.60
CA LEU A 58 5.95 9.46 -1.11
C LEU A 58 5.09 8.51 -0.28
N LEU A 59 5.05 8.68 1.03
CA LEU A 59 4.21 7.89 1.92
C LEU A 59 2.72 8.12 1.62
N ASN A 60 2.28 9.37 1.50
CA ASN A 60 0.89 9.70 1.17
C ASN A 60 0.50 9.12 -0.18
N ASN A 61 1.33 9.28 -1.22
CA ASN A 61 1.04 8.74 -2.54
C ASN A 61 0.93 7.20 -2.53
N GLU A 62 1.78 6.52 -1.76
CA GLU A 62 1.70 5.07 -1.60
C GLU A 62 0.45 4.64 -0.79
N ILE A 63 0.02 5.42 0.20
CA ILE A 63 -1.22 5.21 0.95
C ILE A 63 -2.44 5.41 0.05
N ASP A 64 -2.47 6.48 -0.75
CA ASP A 64 -3.56 6.76 -1.69
C ASP A 64 -3.69 5.65 -2.74
N LYS A 65 -2.56 5.17 -3.28
CA LYS A 65 -2.52 4.00 -4.18
C LYS A 65 -3.11 2.76 -3.50
N PHE A 66 -2.77 2.53 -2.24
CA PHE A 66 -3.27 1.40 -1.46
C PHE A 66 -4.76 1.53 -1.20
N ASN A 67 -5.23 2.72 -0.78
CA ASN A 67 -6.64 3.00 -0.53
C ASN A 67 -7.47 2.81 -1.80
N ALA A 68 -7.02 3.34 -2.94
CA ALA A 68 -7.70 3.14 -4.22
C ALA A 68 -7.81 1.65 -4.59
N PHE A 69 -6.73 0.89 -4.43
CA PHE A 69 -6.73 -0.55 -4.68
C PHE A 69 -7.68 -1.30 -3.75
N PHE A 70 -7.71 -0.98 -2.44
CA PHE A 70 -8.62 -1.63 -1.50
C PHE A 70 -10.08 -1.28 -1.76
N MET A 71 -10.39 -0.04 -2.15
CA MET A 71 -11.73 0.37 -2.55
C MET A 71 -12.21 -0.39 -3.79
N GLU A 72 -11.38 -0.51 -4.83
CA GLU A 72 -11.70 -1.32 -6.04
C GLU A 72 -11.93 -2.79 -5.67
N GLN A 73 -11.10 -3.36 -4.79
CA GLN A 73 -11.27 -4.74 -4.35
C GLN A 73 -12.50 -4.95 -3.47
N GLU A 74 -12.85 -3.98 -2.64
CA GLU A 74 -14.07 -3.98 -1.82
C GLU A 74 -15.31 -3.87 -2.72
N GLU A 75 -15.30 -3.01 -3.73
CA GLU A 75 -16.37 -2.92 -4.74
C GLU A 75 -16.55 -4.26 -5.47
N ASP A 76 -15.46 -4.88 -5.96
CA ASP A 76 -15.48 -6.19 -6.60
C ASP A 76 -16.02 -7.30 -5.68
N PHE A 77 -15.73 -7.23 -4.38
CA PHE A 77 -16.23 -8.18 -3.39
C PHE A 77 -17.72 -7.96 -3.11
N ILE A 78 -18.15 -6.70 -2.94
CA ILE A 78 -19.54 -6.33 -2.72
C ILE A 78 -20.40 -6.71 -3.93
N ILE A 79 -19.94 -6.48 -5.16
CA ILE A 79 -20.66 -6.85 -6.39
C ILE A 79 -20.85 -8.37 -6.46
N ARG A 80 -19.77 -9.16 -6.27
CA ARG A 80 -19.86 -10.63 -6.24
C ARG A 80 -20.80 -11.17 -5.16
N HIS A 81 -20.92 -10.49 -4.02
CA HIS A 81 -21.86 -10.87 -2.96
C HIS A 81 -23.29 -10.37 -3.21
N LYS A 82 -23.49 -9.25 -3.89
CA LYS A 82 -24.81 -8.72 -4.28
C LYS A 82 -25.43 -9.42 -5.48
N ASP A 83 -24.65 -10.13 -6.29
CA ASP A 83 -25.17 -11.01 -7.35
C ASP A 83 -25.68 -12.36 -6.82
N MET A 84 -25.59 -12.59 -5.50
CA MET A 84 -26.18 -13.73 -4.81
C MET A 84 -27.40 -13.31 -3.94
N PRO A 85 -28.45 -12.78 -4.57
CA PRO A 85 -29.79 -13.29 -4.25
C PRO A 85 -30.67 -13.34 -5.51
N ASN A 86 -30.66 -14.44 -6.28
CA ASN A 86 -31.81 -14.87 -7.12
C ASN A 86 -31.63 -16.16 -7.95
N LYS A 87 -30.75 -17.09 -7.58
CA LYS A 87 -30.72 -18.42 -8.25
C LYS A 87 -31.28 -19.58 -7.44
N GLU A 88 -31.72 -19.34 -6.21
CA GLU A 88 -32.43 -20.35 -5.40
C GLU A 88 -33.95 -20.08 -5.29
N GLN A 89 -34.49 -19.06 -5.96
CA GLN A 89 -35.92 -18.68 -5.87
C GLN A 89 -36.71 -18.83 -7.19
N TYR A 90 -36.10 -19.28 -8.29
CA TYR A 90 -36.81 -19.57 -9.56
C TYR A 90 -36.48 -20.98 -10.08
N GLY A 91 -36.63 -21.99 -9.22
CA GLY A 91 -36.51 -23.41 -9.54
C GLY A 91 -37.65 -24.26 -8.98
N LEU A 92 -38.78 -23.63 -8.65
CA LEU A 92 -40.04 -24.31 -8.31
C LEU A 92 -41.17 -23.67 -9.12
N GLU A 93 -41.33 -24.14 -10.35
CA GLU A 93 -42.62 -24.36 -11.02
C GLU A 93 -42.40 -25.24 -12.26
#